data_AF-A0A349GA66-F1
#
_entry.id   AF-A0A349GA66-F1
#
_cell.length_a   1.000
_cell.length_b   1.000
_cell.length_c   1.000
_cell.angle_alpha   90.00
_cell.angle_beta   90.00
_cell.angle_gamma   90.00
#
_symmetry.space_group_name_H-M   'P 1'
#
loop_
_entity.id
_entity.type
_entity.pdbx_description
1 polymer ?
#
loop_
_entity_poly.entity_id
_entity_poly.type
_entity_poly.pdbx_seq_one_letter_code
_entity_poly.pdbx_strand_id
1 'polypeptide(L)'
;LIASGAEFEYPVFWGADLQTEHERYLTEVIHNKPVFVINYPKEIKSFYMRMNEDQKTVAAMDLLVPGVGELIGGSQREERHDLLLGRIHEMGLKEEDYWWYLELRKFGTAKHAGYGLGFERMIMYLTGMGNIRDVVPFPRTVKNAEF
;
A
#
# COMPACT_ATOMS: atom_id res chain seq x y z
N LEU A 1 -16.26 0.39 -8.51
CA LEU A 1 -15.98 -0.96 -9.01
C LEU A 1 -17.24 -1.81 -9.06
N ILE A 2 -17.81 -2.26 -7.93
CA ILE A 2 -19.07 -3.05 -7.97
C ILE A 2 -20.20 -2.32 -8.73
N ALA A 3 -20.39 -1.03 -8.44
CA ALA A 3 -21.41 -0.22 -9.11
C ALA A 3 -21.13 0.09 -10.59
N SER A 4 -19.90 -0.17 -11.11
CA SER A 4 -19.61 0.10 -12.52
C SER A 4 -20.12 -0.98 -13.47
N GLY A 5 -20.51 -2.16 -12.94
CA GLY A 5 -21.00 -3.27 -13.76
C GLY A 5 -19.94 -3.88 -14.69
N ALA A 6 -18.68 -3.51 -14.52
CA ALA A 6 -17.57 -4.08 -15.28
C ALA A 6 -17.24 -5.49 -14.77
N GLU A 7 -16.89 -6.38 -15.69
CA GLU A 7 -16.37 -7.70 -15.36
C GLU A 7 -14.87 -7.60 -15.04
N PHE A 8 -14.47 -8.23 -13.94
CA PHE A 8 -13.09 -8.30 -13.46
C PHE A 8 -12.70 -9.77 -13.29
N GLU A 9 -11.45 -10.11 -13.56
CA GLU A 9 -10.93 -11.47 -13.34
C GLU A 9 -10.88 -11.79 -11.83
N TYR A 10 -10.48 -10.80 -11.03
CA TYR A 10 -10.42 -10.89 -9.59
C TYR A 10 -11.70 -10.34 -8.94
N PRO A 11 -12.25 -11.04 -7.93
CA PRO A 11 -13.49 -10.63 -7.31
C PRO A 11 -13.32 -9.32 -6.51
N VAL A 12 -14.30 -8.42 -6.63
CA VAL A 12 -14.33 -7.16 -5.89
C VAL A 12 -15.38 -7.22 -4.78
N PHE A 13 -14.95 -7.15 -3.53
CA PHE A 13 -15.81 -7.01 -2.35
C PHE A 13 -15.10 -6.26 -1.23
N TRP A 14 -15.84 -5.78 -0.22
CA TRP A 14 -15.24 -5.08 0.92
C TRP A 14 -14.33 -6.02 1.71
N GLY A 15 -13.08 -5.60 1.93
CA GLY A 15 -12.04 -6.43 2.56
C GLY A 15 -11.15 -7.19 1.57
N ALA A 16 -11.47 -7.18 0.28
CA ALA A 16 -10.53 -7.64 -0.75
C ALA A 16 -9.53 -6.53 -1.10
N ASP A 17 -8.28 -6.92 -1.37
CA ASP A 17 -7.28 -6.01 -1.88
C ASP A 17 -7.50 -5.70 -3.37
N LEU A 18 -7.12 -4.49 -3.78
CA LEU A 18 -7.22 -4.11 -5.19
C LEU A 18 -6.10 -4.79 -5.98
N GLN A 19 -6.45 -5.36 -7.13
CA GLN A 19 -5.50 -5.92 -8.07
C GLN A 19 -5.20 -4.86 -9.14
N THR A 20 -4.11 -5.05 -9.90
CA THR A 20 -3.68 -4.11 -10.94
C THR A 20 -4.80 -3.76 -11.92
N GLU A 21 -5.68 -4.71 -12.29
CA GLU A 21 -6.82 -4.42 -13.16
C GLU A 21 -7.82 -3.44 -12.53
N HIS A 22 -8.07 -3.54 -11.22
CA HIS A 22 -8.97 -2.67 -10.48
C HIS A 22 -8.38 -1.26 -10.40
N GLU A 23 -7.08 -1.16 -10.09
CA GLU A 23 -6.35 0.10 -10.00
C GLU A 23 -6.29 0.84 -11.34
N ARG A 24 -5.98 0.10 -12.41
CA ARG A 24 -5.98 0.64 -13.78
C ARG A 24 -7.38 1.06 -14.20
N TYR A 25 -8.41 0.28 -13.89
CA TYR A 25 -9.79 0.68 -14.19
C TYR A 25 -10.19 1.99 -13.50
N LEU A 26 -9.80 2.20 -12.24
CA LEU A 26 -10.03 3.46 -11.54
C LEU A 26 -9.34 4.65 -12.23
N THR A 27 -8.07 4.48 -12.61
CA THR A 27 -7.25 5.56 -13.13
C THR A 27 -7.47 5.85 -14.62
N GLU A 28 -7.79 4.83 -15.43
CA GLU A 28 -7.93 4.92 -16.89
C GLU A 28 -9.37 5.06 -17.36
N VAL A 29 -10.33 4.42 -16.68
CA VAL A 29 -11.74 4.40 -17.11
C VAL A 29 -12.59 5.36 -16.29
N ILE A 30 -12.55 5.27 -14.96
CA ILE A 30 -13.45 6.05 -14.10
C ILE A 30 -13.00 7.51 -14.01
N HIS A 31 -11.71 7.75 -13.78
CA HIS A 31 -11.21 9.09 -13.49
C HIS A 31 -10.32 9.68 -14.58
N ASN A 32 -9.72 8.86 -15.45
CA ASN A 32 -8.78 9.26 -16.51
C ASN A 32 -7.67 10.22 -16.00
N LYS A 33 -7.14 9.94 -14.80
CA LYS A 33 -6.09 10.71 -14.10
C LYS A 33 -5.54 9.90 -12.91
N PRO A 34 -4.42 10.31 -12.30
CA PRO A 34 -3.96 9.73 -11.04
C PRO A 34 -4.99 9.85 -9.91
N VAL A 35 -5.09 8.82 -9.06
CA VAL A 35 -6.09 8.73 -7.98
C VAL A 35 -5.42 8.32 -6.69
N PHE A 36 -5.75 9.01 -5.60
CA PHE A 36 -5.46 8.51 -4.26
C PHE A 36 -6.62 7.64 -3.77
N VAL A 37 -6.33 6.40 -3.40
CA VAL A 37 -7.24 5.54 -2.65
C VAL A 37 -6.79 5.60 -1.19
N ILE A 38 -7.71 5.87 -0.28
CA ILE A 38 -7.41 6.06 1.15
C ILE A 38 -8.33 5.22 2.02
N ASN A 39 -7.92 5.03 3.28
CA ASN A 39 -8.72 4.33 4.30
C ASN A 39 -9.01 2.86 3.94
N TYR A 40 -7.94 2.09 3.73
CA TYR A 40 -8.04 0.67 3.43
C TYR A 40 -8.52 -0.15 4.65
N PRO A 41 -9.23 -1.28 4.44
CA PRO A 41 -9.55 -2.23 5.50
C PRO A 41 -8.29 -2.67 6.28
N LYS A 42 -8.38 -2.75 7.60
CA LYS A 42 -7.22 -3.06 8.46
C LYS A 42 -6.66 -4.47 8.22
N GLU A 43 -7.50 -5.40 7.77
CA GLU A 43 -7.18 -6.82 7.63
C GLU A 43 -6.18 -7.09 6.50
N ILE A 44 -6.13 -6.19 5.51
CA ILE A 44 -5.27 -6.32 4.32
C ILE A 44 -4.06 -5.38 4.36
N LYS A 45 -3.85 -4.66 5.47
CA LYS A 45 -2.75 -3.68 5.61
C LYS A 45 -1.90 -3.97 6.84
N SER A 46 -0.68 -3.41 6.83
CA SER A 46 0.36 -3.71 7.83
C SER A 46 0.02 -3.21 9.24
N PHE A 47 0.57 -3.88 10.27
CA PHE A 47 0.33 -3.60 11.69
C PHE A 47 0.62 -2.15 12.12
N TYR A 48 1.57 -1.48 11.45
CA TYR A 48 2.03 -0.15 11.83
C TYR A 48 1.12 0.99 11.36
N MET A 49 0.11 0.71 10.53
CA MET A 49 -0.78 1.74 9.99
C MET A 49 -1.80 2.16 11.05
N ARG A 50 -2.01 3.47 11.20
CA ARG A 50 -2.87 4.01 12.26
C ARG A 50 -4.32 3.57 12.10
N MET A 51 -4.92 3.05 13.17
CA MET A 51 -6.34 2.69 13.18
C MET A 51 -7.23 3.94 13.12
N ASN A 52 -8.17 3.96 12.19
CA ASN A 52 -9.17 5.01 12.08
C ASN A 52 -10.23 4.90 13.18
N GLU A 53 -11.05 5.95 13.33
CA GLU A 53 -12.10 6.01 14.36
C GLU A 53 -13.20 4.96 14.14
N ASP A 54 -13.39 4.51 12.89
CA ASP A 54 -14.35 3.47 12.54
C ASP A 54 -13.96 2.05 13.01
N GLN A 55 -12.71 1.86 13.49
CA GLN A 55 -12.12 0.59 13.91
C GLN A 55 -12.13 -0.51 12.84
N LYS A 56 -12.37 -0.15 11.58
CA LYS A 56 -12.44 -1.06 10.42
C LYS A 56 -11.37 -0.75 9.39
N THR A 57 -10.97 0.51 9.29
CA THR A 57 -9.98 0.98 8.33
C THR A 57 -8.74 1.53 9.01
N VAL A 58 -7.65 1.60 8.26
CA VAL A 58 -6.42 2.25 8.67
C VAL A 58 -6.15 3.47 7.80
N ALA A 59 -5.43 4.45 8.34
CA ALA A 59 -5.02 5.67 7.65
C ALA A 59 -3.90 5.40 6.61
N ALA A 60 -4.18 4.50 5.67
CA ALA A 60 -3.38 4.16 4.52
C ALA A 60 -3.78 5.01 3.31
N MET A 61 -2.83 5.22 2.42
CA MET A 61 -3.06 5.82 1.11
C MET A 61 -2.17 5.14 0.07
N ASP A 62 -2.75 4.91 -1.10
CA ASP A 62 -2.03 4.46 -2.29
C ASP A 62 -2.30 5.47 -3.42
N LEU A 63 -1.25 5.96 -4.08
CA LEU A 63 -1.33 6.77 -5.29
C LEU A 63 -1.29 5.83 -6.50
N LEU A 64 -2.40 5.77 -7.22
CA LEU A 64 -2.54 5.01 -8.45
C LEU A 64 -2.33 5.93 -9.66
N VAL A 65 -1.56 5.48 -10.64
CA VAL A 65 -1.34 6.20 -11.90
C VAL A 65 -1.75 5.35 -13.12
N PRO A 66 -2.25 5.98 -14.20
CA PRO A 66 -2.56 5.27 -15.45
C PRO A 66 -1.36 4.48 -15.99
N GLY A 67 -1.63 3.32 -16.61
CA GLY A 67 -0.63 2.45 -17.22
C GLY A 67 0.12 1.55 -16.23
N VAL A 68 0.53 2.07 -15.07
CA VAL A 68 1.37 1.35 -14.10
C VAL A 68 0.57 0.75 -12.93
N GLY A 69 -0.46 1.45 -12.43
CA GLY A 69 -1.15 1.11 -11.18
C GLY A 69 -0.54 1.85 -9.99
N GLU A 70 -0.41 1.20 -8.83
CA GLU A 70 0.19 1.79 -7.63
C GLU A 70 1.63 2.31 -7.87
N LEU A 71 1.85 3.60 -7.61
CA LEU A 71 3.15 4.27 -7.67
C LEU A 71 3.73 4.58 -6.29
N ILE A 72 2.89 5.04 -5.36
CA ILE A 72 3.26 5.38 -3.98
C ILE A 72 2.32 4.66 -3.03
N GLY A 73 2.89 4.00 -2.02
CA GLY A 73 2.15 3.43 -0.90
C GLY A 73 2.58 4.09 0.41
N GLY A 74 1.63 4.48 1.26
CA GLY A 74 1.91 5.24 2.47
C GLY A 74 0.86 5.12 3.55
N SER A 75 1.18 5.62 4.74
CA SER A 75 0.21 5.70 5.84
C SER A 75 0.65 6.70 6.91
N GLN A 76 -0.33 7.17 7.67
CA GLN A 76 -0.04 7.63 9.03
C GLN A 76 0.31 6.41 9.89
N ARG A 77 1.34 6.55 10.72
CA ARG A 77 1.81 5.46 11.58
C ARG A 77 1.05 5.47 12.90
N GLU A 78 0.80 4.30 13.46
CA GLU A 78 0.14 4.18 14.76
C GLU A 78 1.07 4.74 15.85
N GLU A 79 0.66 5.87 16.42
CA GLU A 79 1.39 6.58 17.47
C GLU A 79 0.98 6.11 18.87
N ARG A 80 -0.18 5.47 19.01
CA ARG A 80 -0.71 5.03 20.31
C ARG A 80 -0.15 3.64 20.63
N HIS A 81 0.70 3.59 21.66
CA HIS A 81 1.43 2.38 22.06
C HIS A 81 0.53 1.13 22.16
N ASP A 82 -0.58 1.23 22.90
CA ASP A 82 -1.41 0.04 23.19
C ASP A 82 -2.16 -0.48 21.96
N LEU A 83 -2.53 0.41 21.03
CA LEU A 83 -3.15 0.00 19.76
C LEU A 83 -2.14 -0.64 18.81
N LEU A 84 -0.91 -0.10 18.77
CA LEU A 84 0.17 -0.71 17.99
C LEU A 84 0.50 -2.11 18.53
N LEU A 85 0.62 -2.23 19.85
CA LEU A 85 0.89 -3.51 20.52
C LEU A 85 -0.25 -4.52 20.26
N GLY A 86 -1.51 -4.08 20.40
CA GLY A 86 -2.67 -4.91 20.08
C GLY A 86 -2.66 -5.41 18.64
N ARG A 87 -2.26 -4.58 17.66
CA ARG A 87 -2.13 -4.98 16.26
C ARG A 87 -1.00 -5.97 16.01
N ILE A 88 0.14 -5.83 16.69
CA ILE A 88 1.25 -6.80 16.63
C ILE A 88 0.74 -8.17 17.09
N HIS A 89 0.04 -8.23 18.23
CA HIS A 89 -0.53 -9.48 18.74
C HIS A 89 -1.63 -10.06 17.83
N GLU A 90 -2.53 -9.23 17.31
CA GLU A 90 -3.61 -9.65 16.39
C GLU A 90 -3.06 -10.30 15.11
N MET A 91 -1.92 -9.82 14.62
CA MET A 91 -1.25 -10.35 13.43
C MET A 91 -0.29 -11.52 13.72
N GLY A 92 -0.23 -12.00 14.98
CA GLY A 92 0.64 -13.11 15.38
C GLY A 92 2.14 -12.77 15.35
N LEU A 93 2.48 -11.48 15.41
CA LEU A 93 3.86 -11.01 15.43
C LEU A 93 4.40 -11.05 16.87
N LYS A 94 5.69 -11.34 17.00
CA LYS A 94 6.37 -11.43 18.30
C LYS A 94 6.76 -10.06 18.80
N GLU A 95 6.21 -9.65 19.95
CA GLU A 95 6.50 -8.34 20.55
C GLU A 95 7.99 -8.10 20.76
N GLU A 96 8.75 -9.14 21.12
CA GLU A 96 10.19 -9.03 21.35
C GLU A 96 10.98 -8.61 20.10
N ASP A 97 10.46 -8.80 18.88
CA ASP A 97 11.13 -8.36 17.65
C ASP A 97 10.94 -6.84 17.42
N TYR A 98 9.94 -6.23 18.07
CA TYR A 98 9.52 -4.84 17.88
C TYR A 98 9.75 -3.97 19.11
N TRP A 99 10.46 -4.45 20.14
CA TRP A 99 10.68 -3.73 21.40
C TRP A 99 11.13 -2.28 21.19
N TRP A 100 12.13 -2.07 20.33
CA TRP A 100 12.71 -0.75 20.02
C TRP A 100 11.72 0.12 19.24
N TYR A 101 10.88 -0.48 18.40
CA TYR A 101 9.89 0.24 17.61
C TYR A 101 8.70 0.71 18.46
N LEU A 102 8.34 -0.07 19.48
CA LEU A 102 7.36 0.29 20.51
C LEU A 102 7.89 1.40 21.43
N GLU A 103 9.19 1.43 21.73
CA GLU A 103 9.80 2.50 22.54
C GLU A 103 9.68 3.88 21.89
N LEU A 104 9.64 3.96 20.55
CA LEU A 104 9.37 5.21 19.83
C LEU A 104 8.01 5.84 20.19
N ARG A 105 7.10 5.09 20.82
CA ARG A 105 5.79 5.56 21.29
C ARG A 105 5.80 5.98 22.77
N LYS A 106 6.84 5.64 23.53
CA LYS A 106 6.93 5.90 24.98
C LYS A 106 7.57 7.25 25.31
N PHE A 107 8.53 7.70 24.50
CA PHE A 107 9.35 8.86 24.81
C PHE A 107 9.08 10.03 23.86
N GLY A 108 8.04 10.82 24.15
CA GLY A 108 7.74 12.03 23.38
C GLY A 108 7.22 11.76 21.96
N THR A 109 6.34 10.76 21.82
CA THR A 109 5.77 10.39 20.51
C THR A 109 4.99 11.52 19.86
N ALA A 110 4.86 11.47 18.53
CA ALA A 110 4.13 12.45 17.74
C ALA A 110 3.28 11.76 16.66
N LYS A 111 2.25 12.46 16.16
CA LYS A 111 1.56 12.03 14.94
C LYS A 111 2.53 12.20 13.77
N HIS A 112 2.81 11.10 13.07
CA HIS A 112 3.77 11.07 11.97
C HIS A 112 3.26 10.18 10.85
N ALA A 113 3.64 10.51 9.62
CA ALA A 113 3.25 9.80 8.41
C ALA A 113 4.45 9.69 7.48
N GLY A 114 4.38 8.75 6.54
CA GLY A 114 5.38 8.60 5.49
C GLY A 114 4.89 7.67 4.40
N TYR A 115 5.68 7.56 3.34
CA TYR A 115 5.36 6.76 2.17
C TYR A 115 6.63 6.16 1.56
N GLY A 116 6.46 5.15 0.72
CA GLY A 116 7.47 4.62 -0.17
C GLY A 116 7.08 4.89 -1.62
N LEU A 117 8.07 5.19 -2.46
CA LEU A 117 7.91 5.38 -3.90
C LEU A 117 8.63 4.23 -4.61
N GLY A 118 7.93 3.53 -5.50
CA GLY A 118 8.56 2.57 -6.40
C GLY A 118 9.40 3.29 -7.43
N PHE A 119 10.73 3.35 -7.25
CA PHE A 119 11.62 4.13 -8.10
C PHE A 119 11.58 3.66 -9.56
N GLU A 120 11.66 2.35 -9.80
CA GLU A 120 11.56 1.78 -11.15
C GLU A 120 10.17 2.01 -11.75
N ARG A 121 9.09 1.90 -10.95
CA ARG A 121 7.73 2.23 -11.40
C ARG A 121 7.59 3.70 -11.82
N MET A 122 8.25 4.62 -11.10
CA MET A 122 8.31 6.03 -11.49
C MET A 122 9.02 6.21 -12.83
N ILE A 123 10.16 5.54 -13.04
CA ILE A 123 10.87 5.61 -14.32
C ILE A 123 10.01 5.05 -15.45
N MET A 124 9.35 3.90 -15.25
CA MET A 124 8.39 3.35 -16.23
C MET A 124 7.32 4.38 -16.61
N TYR A 125 6.71 4.99 -15.60
CA TYR A 125 5.65 5.98 -15.81
C TYR A 125 6.14 7.21 -16.59
N LEU A 126 7.33 7.72 -16.30
CA LEU A 126 7.92 8.89 -16.98
C LEU A 126 8.39 8.58 -18.39
N THR A 127 8.88 7.36 -18.64
CA THR A 127 9.48 6.96 -19.93
C THR A 127 8.46 6.31 -20.87
N GLY A 128 7.30 5.87 -20.36
CA GLY A 128 6.31 5.12 -21.13
C GLY A 128 6.68 3.66 -21.36
N MET A 129 7.71 3.13 -20.69
CA MET A 129 8.13 1.73 -20.83
C MET A 129 7.10 0.78 -20.20
N GLY A 130 6.75 -0.28 -20.94
CA GLY A 130 5.72 -1.24 -20.53
C GLY A 130 6.20 -2.35 -19.57
N ASN A 131 7.51 -2.52 -19.39
CA ASN A 131 8.08 -3.57 -18.55
C ASN A 131 9.10 -2.99 -17.56
N ILE A 132 8.95 -3.34 -16.28
CA ILE A 132 9.83 -2.86 -15.19
C ILE A 132 11.29 -3.31 -15.36
N ARG A 133 11.51 -4.37 -16.14
CA ARG A 133 12.86 -4.88 -16.43
C ARG A 133 13.66 -3.95 -17.34
N ASP A 134 13.00 -3.11 -18.12
CA ASP A 134 13.66 -2.26 -19.11
C ASP A 134 14.07 -0.88 -18.53
N VAL A 135 13.74 -0.63 -17.26
CA VAL A 135 14.07 0.61 -16.55
C VAL A 135 15.11 0.41 -15.45
N VAL A 136 15.68 -0.78 -15.36
CA VAL A 136 16.78 -1.14 -14.46
C VAL A 136 17.89 -1.79 -15.29
N PRO A 137 19.18 -1.45 -15.08
CA PRO A 137 20.26 -1.96 -15.93
C PRO A 137 20.36 -3.49 -15.98
N PHE A 138 20.23 -4.13 -14.81
CA PHE A 138 20.37 -5.58 -14.64
C PHE A 138 19.22 -6.10 -13.77
N PRO A 139 18.04 -6.40 -14.35
CA PRO A 139 16.87 -6.81 -13.58
C PRO A 139 17.09 -8.11 -12.81
N ARG A 140 16.42 -8.25 -11.67
CA ARG A 140 16.41 -9.49 -10.87
C ARG A 140 14.99 -10.02 -10.81
N THR A 141 14.78 -11.24 -11.30
CA THR A 141 13.48 -11.92 -11.24
C THR A 141 13.64 -13.38 -10.87
N VAL A 142 12.56 -14.08 -10.55
CA VAL A 142 12.59 -15.52 -10.27
C VAL A 142 13.35 -16.25 -11.38
N LYS A 143 14.34 -17.08 -11.00
CA LYS A 143 15.25 -17.81 -11.90
C LYS A 143 16.20 -16.95 -12.78
N ASN A 144 16.35 -15.64 -12.52
CA ASN A 144 17.21 -14.76 -13.30
C ASN A 144 18.03 -13.82 -12.39
N ALA A 145 19.35 -13.99 -12.40
CA ALA A 145 20.30 -13.18 -11.63
C ALA A 145 21.56 -12.77 -12.40
N GLU A 146 21.55 -12.94 -13.73
CA GLU A 146 22.61 -12.51 -14.64
C GLU A 146 22.61 -10.99 -14.83
N PHE A 147 23.58 -10.48 -15.57
CA PHE A 147 23.61 -9.08 -16.00
C PHE A 147 22.51 -8.87 -17.05
#